data_AF-A0A1S3ZX28-F1
#
_entry.id   AF-A0A1S3ZX28-F1
#
_cell.length_a   1.000
_cell.length_b   1.000
_cell.length_c   1.000
_cell.angle_alpha   90.00
_cell.angle_beta   90.00
_cell.angle_gamma   90.00
#
_symmetry.space_group_name_H-M   'P 1'
#
loop_
_entity.id
_entity.type
_entity.pdbx_description
1 polymer ?
#
loop_
_entity_poly.entity_id
_entity_poly.type
_entity_poly.pdbx_seq_one_letter_code
_entity_poly.pdbx_strand_id
1 'polypeptide(L)'
;MVAGFIDSALFRRFLQKREINHAARLPKFLSIPMGDKLREKLRSMNVTGERIGFEGLAPPALMTETANFPRETIGRITVNDARKILRFSQLEKVKLRLRDMPINSISYSKFIEICSEVCSNKEQGLEFAKMLNDSGSVIVFGDVVLLRPHQVKIAPLW
;
A
#
# COMPACT_ATOMS: atom_id res chain seq x y z
N MET A 1 -9.74 -29.51 -31.84
CA MET A 1 -9.54 -28.29 -32.67
C MET A 1 -9.57 -27.12 -31.71
N VAL A 2 -8.42 -26.75 -31.13
CA VAL A 2 -7.61 -25.54 -31.43
C VAL A 2 -8.40 -24.24 -31.15
N ALA A 3 -7.95 -23.24 -30.39
CA ALA A 3 -6.84 -23.05 -29.43
C ALA A 3 -6.97 -21.65 -28.79
N GLY A 4 -6.29 -21.46 -27.65
CA GLY A 4 -5.70 -20.19 -27.20
C GLY A 4 -6.61 -19.24 -26.43
N PHE A 5 -6.15 -18.45 -25.47
CA PHE A 5 -4.83 -18.25 -24.88
C PHE A 5 -5.07 -17.38 -23.63
N ILE A 6 -4.75 -17.85 -22.43
CA ILE A 6 -4.73 -17.00 -21.22
C ILE A 6 -3.33 -17.09 -20.65
N ASP A 7 -2.58 -16.02 -20.90
CA ASP A 7 -1.21 -15.83 -20.46
C ASP A 7 -1.15 -15.71 -18.93
N SER A 8 -0.19 -16.43 -18.37
CA SER A 8 0.03 -16.63 -16.95
C SER A 8 1.35 -15.99 -16.52
N ALA A 9 1.39 -14.67 -16.27
CA ALA A 9 2.55 -14.08 -15.58
C ALA A 9 2.33 -12.63 -15.15
N LEU A 10 2.01 -12.41 -13.87
CA LEU A 10 2.30 -11.12 -13.21
C LEU A 10 2.94 -11.33 -11.83
N PHE A 11 4.01 -12.12 -11.79
CA PHE A 11 4.99 -12.04 -10.71
C PHE A 11 5.93 -10.86 -10.97
N ARG A 12 5.66 -9.72 -10.33
CA ARG A 12 6.58 -8.57 -10.28
C ARG A 12 7.84 -8.95 -9.50
N ARG A 13 8.89 -9.35 -10.23
CA ARG A 13 10.27 -9.40 -9.73
C ARG A 13 10.84 -7.98 -9.67
N PHE A 14 10.82 -7.35 -8.50
CA PHE A 14 11.66 -6.18 -8.22
C PHE A 14 13.01 -6.63 -7.66
N LEU A 15 13.84 -7.25 -8.51
CA LEU A 15 15.27 -7.28 -8.29
C LEU A 15 15.90 -6.57 -9.49
N GLN A 16 16.36 -5.35 -9.26
CA GLN A 16 17.29 -4.68 -10.16
C GLN A 16 18.52 -5.59 -10.31
N LYS A 17 18.52 -6.40 -11.37
CA LYS A 17 19.76 -6.87 -11.98
C LYS A 17 20.50 -5.63 -12.47
N ARG A 18 21.39 -5.07 -11.66
CA ARG A 18 22.52 -4.34 -12.21
C ARG A 18 23.47 -5.38 -12.78
N GLU A 19 23.69 -5.33 -14.08
CA GLU A 19 24.83 -5.97 -14.72
C GLU A 19 26.11 -5.35 -14.15
N ILE A 20 26.78 -6.06 -13.25
CA ILE A 20 28.17 -5.77 -12.89
C ILE A 20 29.03 -6.58 -13.87
N ASN A 21 28.92 -6.26 -15.16
CA ASN A 21 29.81 -6.75 -16.21
C ASN A 21 30.67 -5.58 -16.71
N HIS A 22 31.35 -4.93 -15.77
CA HIS A 22 32.65 -4.37 -16.07
C HIS A 22 33.65 -5.25 -15.35
N ALA A 23 34.56 -5.85 -16.13
CA ALA A 23 35.79 -6.42 -15.63
C ALA A 23 36.57 -5.32 -14.91
N ALA A 24 36.20 -5.05 -13.66
CA ALA A 24 36.99 -4.28 -12.74
C ALA A 24 38.22 -5.15 -12.49
N ARG A 25 39.31 -4.85 -13.23
CA ARG A 25 40.66 -5.17 -12.79
C ARG A 25 40.79 -4.58 -11.41
N LEU A 26 40.51 -5.40 -10.39
CA LEU A 26 40.74 -5.05 -9.01
C LEU A 26 42.21 -4.62 -8.92
N PRO A 27 42.52 -3.44 -8.34
CA PRO A 27 43.90 -3.03 -8.10
C PRO A 27 44.65 -4.18 -7.43
N LYS A 28 45.94 -4.40 -7.76
CA LYS A 28 46.75 -5.51 -7.22
C LYS A 28 46.78 -5.59 -5.67
N PHE A 29 46.30 -4.56 -4.97
CA PHE A 29 46.10 -4.55 -3.52
C PHE A 29 44.84 -5.31 -3.03
N LEU A 30 43.93 -5.66 -3.93
CA LEU A 30 42.72 -6.46 -3.68
C LEU A 30 42.90 -7.93 -4.10
N SER A 31 44.14 -8.39 -4.34
CA SER A 31 44.40 -9.83 -4.38
C SER A 31 44.17 -10.38 -2.98
N ILE A 32 42.96 -10.91 -2.75
CA ILE A 32 42.62 -11.57 -1.49
C ILE A 32 43.61 -12.72 -1.34
N PRO A 33 44.46 -12.74 -0.30
CA PRO A 33 45.34 -13.88 -0.05
C PRO A 33 44.45 -15.12 0.06
N MET A 34 44.87 -16.24 -0.53
CA MET A 34 44.12 -17.50 -0.45
C MET A 34 44.93 -18.53 0.33
N GLY A 35 44.25 -19.39 1.07
CA GLY A 35 44.89 -20.44 1.88
C GLY A 35 45.56 -19.93 3.15
N ASP A 36 46.73 -20.49 3.49
CA ASP A 36 47.40 -20.23 4.78
C ASP A 36 47.85 -18.78 4.95
N LYS A 37 48.20 -18.11 3.86
CA LYS A 37 48.58 -16.69 3.86
C LYS A 37 47.41 -15.77 4.27
N LEU A 38 46.17 -16.20 4.02
CA LEU A 38 44.97 -15.52 4.52
C LEU A 38 44.77 -15.78 6.01
N ARG A 39 44.95 -17.04 6.43
CA ARG A 39 44.80 -17.46 7.84
C ARG A 39 45.76 -16.71 8.75
N GLU A 40 46.99 -16.50 8.30
CA GLU A 40 48.00 -15.74 9.04
C GLU A 40 47.67 -14.23 9.11
N LYS A 41 47.20 -13.64 7.99
CA LYS A 41 46.73 -12.25 7.98
C LYS A 41 45.53 -12.03 8.91
N LEU A 42 44.54 -12.91 8.91
CA LEU A 42 43.38 -12.79 9.82
C LEU A 42 43.79 -12.94 11.29
N ARG A 43 44.77 -13.80 11.59
CA ARG A 43 45.27 -13.99 12.95
C ARG A 43 46.00 -12.75 13.49
N SER A 44 46.76 -12.05 12.64
CA SER A 44 47.42 -10.79 13.00
C SER A 44 46.46 -9.60 13.13
N MET A 45 45.30 -9.64 12.45
CA MET A 45 44.28 -8.60 12.56
C MET A 45 43.42 -8.72 13.83
N ASN A 46 43.40 -9.89 14.50
CA ASN A 46 42.54 -10.16 15.65
C ASN A 46 43.09 -9.65 17.01
N VAL A 47 44.01 -8.67 17.04
CA VAL A 47 44.66 -8.24 18.29
C VAL A 47 43.89 -7.16 19.05
N THR A 48 42.91 -6.50 18.44
CA THR A 48 41.97 -5.65 19.20
C THR A 48 40.59 -6.21 18.99
N GLY A 49 40.01 -6.77 20.05
CA GLY A 49 38.67 -7.35 20.09
C GLY A 49 37.54 -6.32 19.91
N GLU A 50 37.72 -5.36 19.01
CA GLU A 50 36.63 -4.57 18.46
C GLU A 50 35.86 -5.47 17.48
N ARG A 51 35.01 -6.30 18.06
CA ARG A 51 33.87 -6.87 17.34
C ARG A 51 33.20 -5.67 16.67
N ILE A 52 33.18 -5.66 15.33
CA ILE A 52 32.29 -4.75 14.60
C ILE A 52 30.90 -5.12 15.09
N GLY A 53 30.36 -4.32 16.01
CA GLY A 53 29.03 -4.50 16.58
C GLY A 53 28.03 -4.32 15.46
N PHE A 54 27.64 -5.42 14.81
CA PHE A 54 26.42 -5.46 14.01
C PHE A 54 25.21 -5.44 14.96
N GLU A 55 25.10 -4.38 15.74
CA GLU A 55 24.04 -4.05 16.73
C GLU A 55 22.68 -3.76 16.04
N GLY A 56 22.47 -4.28 14.83
CA GLY A 56 21.29 -4.02 14.01
C GLY A 56 20.85 -5.17 13.12
N LEU A 57 21.52 -6.33 13.17
CA LEU A 57 21.14 -7.52 12.40
C LEU A 57 20.60 -8.67 13.26
N ALA A 58 20.56 -8.50 14.58
CA ALA A 58 19.82 -9.44 15.42
C ALA A 58 18.31 -9.20 15.22
N PRO A 59 17.53 -10.22 14.84
CA PRO A 59 16.08 -10.17 15.04
C PRO A 59 15.85 -9.80 16.51
N PRO A 60 14.95 -8.86 16.83
CA PRO A 60 14.74 -8.45 18.20
C PRO A 60 14.53 -9.69 19.06
N ALA A 61 15.41 -9.88 20.05
CA ALA A 61 15.30 -10.98 20.98
C ALA A 61 13.88 -10.97 21.54
N LEU A 62 13.20 -12.12 21.49
CA LEU A 62 11.94 -12.29 22.18
C LEU A 62 12.23 -12.17 23.67
N MET A 63 12.15 -10.94 24.18
CA MET A 63 12.29 -10.64 25.60
C MET A 63 11.12 -11.32 26.31
N THR A 64 11.40 -12.46 26.93
CA THR A 64 10.75 -12.86 28.16
C THR A 64 11.03 -11.78 29.21
N GLU A 65 9.96 -11.37 29.88
CA GLU A 65 9.87 -10.48 31.05
C GLU A 65 9.68 -8.97 30.80
N THR A 66 8.42 -8.57 31.03
CA THR A 66 8.03 -7.38 31.81
C THR A 66 8.56 -6.03 31.32
N ALA A 67 8.17 -5.66 30.10
CA ALA A 67 7.94 -4.27 29.74
C ALA A 67 6.52 -4.17 29.19
N ASN A 68 5.76 -3.20 29.70
CA ASN A 68 4.35 -2.92 29.44
C ASN A 68 4.05 -2.56 27.97
N PHE A 69 4.32 -3.47 27.04
CA PHE A 69 3.67 -3.47 25.73
C PHE A 69 2.37 -4.23 25.90
N PRO A 70 1.19 -3.62 25.64
CA PRO A 70 -0.03 -4.39 25.61
C PRO A 70 0.11 -5.42 24.48
N ARG A 71 0.45 -6.66 24.84
CA ARG A 71 0.45 -7.84 23.97
C ARG A 71 -0.98 -8.22 23.53
N GLU A 72 -1.92 -7.28 23.67
CA GLU A 72 -3.37 -7.41 23.59
C GLU A 72 -3.96 -6.75 22.34
N THR A 73 -3.17 -6.04 21.53
CA THR A 73 -3.67 -5.26 20.39
C THR A 73 -3.52 -5.94 19.03
N ILE A 74 -2.77 -7.04 18.93
CA ILE A 74 -2.70 -7.83 17.69
C ILE A 74 -4.00 -8.65 17.58
N GLY A 75 -4.96 -8.14 16.83
CA GLY A 75 -6.22 -8.83 16.51
C GLY A 75 -7.44 -8.42 17.35
N ARG A 76 -7.31 -7.48 18.29
CA ARG A 76 -8.44 -7.01 19.09
C ARG A 76 -9.07 -5.77 18.45
N ILE A 77 -10.27 -5.92 17.90
CA ILE A 77 -11.07 -4.81 17.37
C ILE A 77 -11.42 -3.88 18.53
N THR A 78 -10.93 -2.64 18.48
CA THR A 78 -11.29 -1.63 19.47
C THR A 78 -12.65 -1.01 19.14
N VAL A 79 -13.28 -0.33 20.11
CA VAL A 79 -14.52 0.44 19.87
C VAL A 79 -14.32 1.49 18.77
N ASN A 80 -13.12 2.05 18.66
CA ASN A 80 -12.77 2.99 17.59
C ASN A 80 -12.74 2.31 16.22
N ASP A 81 -12.20 1.09 16.15
CA ASP A 81 -12.18 0.32 14.91
C ASP A 81 -13.59 -0.08 14.49
N ALA A 82 -14.42 -0.53 15.43
CA ALA A 82 -15.84 -0.80 15.17
C ALA A 82 -16.57 0.44 14.64
N ARG A 83 -16.28 1.62 15.18
CA ARG A 83 -16.84 2.90 14.70
C ARG A 83 -16.40 3.22 13.27
N LYS A 84 -15.12 2.99 12.93
CA LYS A 84 -14.61 3.17 11.56
C LYS A 84 -15.26 2.19 10.59
N ILE A 85 -15.41 0.93 10.99
CA ILE A 85 -16.06 -0.11 10.18
C ILE A 85 -17.51 0.26 9.89
N LEU A 86 -18.25 0.70 10.93
CA LEU A 86 -19.63 1.17 10.75
C LEU A 86 -19.72 2.34 9.77
N ARG A 87 -18.82 3.32 9.92
CA ARG A 87 -18.76 4.49 9.05
C ARG A 87 -18.45 4.11 7.60
N PHE A 88 -17.51 3.20 7.39
CA PHE A 88 -17.19 2.67 6.07
C PHE A 88 -18.37 1.89 5.45
N SER A 89 -19.08 1.10 6.26
CA SER A 89 -20.28 0.38 5.82
C SER A 89 -21.37 1.34 5.34
N GLN A 90 -21.60 2.46 6.03
CA GLN A 90 -22.54 3.50 5.59
C GLN A 90 -22.11 4.13 4.25
N LEU A 91 -20.81 4.44 4.09
CA LEU A 91 -20.28 5.00 2.85
C LEU A 91 -20.43 4.03 1.66
N GLU A 92 -20.14 2.74 1.86
CA GLU A 92 -20.34 1.72 0.83
C GLU A 92 -21.83 1.55 0.47
N LYS A 93 -22.76 1.66 1.43
CA LYS A 93 -24.20 1.70 1.13
C LYS A 93 -24.58 2.87 0.22
N VAL A 94 -24.05 4.07 0.47
CA VAL A 94 -24.26 5.23 -0.42
C VAL A 94 -23.74 4.93 -1.82
N LYS A 95 -22.52 4.38 -1.92
CA LYS A 95 -21.89 4.05 -3.21
C LYS A 95 -22.68 3.00 -3.99
N LEU A 96 -23.23 1.98 -3.33
CA LEU A 96 -24.12 1.00 -3.94
C LEU A 96 -25.41 1.65 -4.44
N ARG A 97 -26.08 2.45 -3.60
CA ARG A 97 -27.26 3.23 -3.97
C ARG A 97 -27.04 4.06 -5.24
N LEU A 98 -25.90 4.74 -5.36
CA LEU A 98 -25.56 5.55 -6.53
C LEU A 98 -25.22 4.71 -7.76
N ARG A 99 -24.63 3.52 -7.59
CA ARG A 99 -24.30 2.59 -8.68
C ARG A 99 -25.52 1.88 -9.25
N ASP A 100 -26.51 1.59 -8.41
CA ASP A 100 -27.75 0.91 -8.82
C ASP A 100 -28.66 1.83 -9.66
N MET A 101 -28.40 3.13 -9.68
CA MET A 101 -29.16 4.07 -10.51
C MET A 101 -28.86 3.84 -12.00
N PRO A 102 -29.89 3.74 -12.86
CA PRO A 102 -29.69 3.52 -14.30
C PRO A 102 -29.07 4.75 -15.00
N ILE A 103 -29.13 5.93 -14.38
CA ILE A 103 -28.62 7.20 -14.89
C ILE A 103 -27.13 7.41 -14.56
N ASN A 104 -26.43 8.13 -15.43
CA ASN A 104 -24.99 8.40 -15.29
C ASN A 104 -24.69 9.69 -14.52
N SER A 105 -25.68 10.57 -14.38
CA SER A 105 -25.53 11.88 -13.76
C SER A 105 -26.80 12.30 -13.01
N ILE A 106 -26.62 13.09 -11.95
CA ILE A 106 -27.70 13.68 -11.14
C ILE A 106 -27.36 15.12 -10.75
N SER A 107 -28.33 15.88 -10.25
CA SER A 107 -28.06 17.19 -9.66
C SER A 107 -27.32 17.06 -8.33
N TYR A 108 -26.56 18.09 -7.95
CA TYR A 108 -25.86 18.14 -6.68
C TYR A 108 -26.82 18.06 -5.49
N SER A 109 -27.98 18.73 -5.59
CA SER A 109 -29.03 18.64 -4.57
C SER A 109 -29.51 17.20 -4.34
N LYS A 110 -29.77 16.45 -5.42
CA LYS A 110 -30.22 15.05 -5.32
C LYS A 110 -29.11 14.15 -4.78
N PHE A 111 -27.87 14.42 -5.14
CA PHE A 111 -26.71 13.69 -4.60
C PHE A 111 -26.60 13.85 -3.08
N ILE A 112 -26.70 15.08 -2.57
CA ILE A 112 -26.65 15.35 -1.11
C ILE A 112 -27.83 14.72 -0.37
N GLU A 113 -29.02 14.71 -0.97
CA GLU A 113 -30.20 14.02 -0.42
C GLU A 113 -29.91 12.53 -0.25
N ILE A 114 -29.41 11.85 -1.29
CA ILE A 114 -29.06 10.42 -1.24
C ILE A 114 -27.98 10.14 -0.18
N CYS A 115 -26.94 10.99 -0.11
CA CYS A 115 -25.92 10.85 0.94
C CYS A 115 -26.52 10.99 2.33
N SER A 116 -27.45 11.92 2.53
CA SER A 116 -28.09 12.19 3.82
C SER A 116 -29.09 11.09 4.23
N GLU A 117 -29.78 10.46 3.29
CA GLU A 117 -30.74 9.36 3.56
C GLU A 117 -30.08 8.14 4.21
N VAL A 118 -28.83 7.84 3.84
CA VAL A 118 -28.09 6.67 4.35
C VAL A 118 -27.30 7.00 5.62
N CYS A 119 -27.04 8.28 5.86
CA CYS A 119 -26.32 8.77 7.04
C CYS A 119 -27.26 9.02 8.22
N SER A 120 -26.68 9.11 9.42
CA SER A 120 -27.46 9.42 10.62
C SER A 120 -27.78 10.93 10.74
N ASN A 121 -27.01 11.78 10.07
CA ASN A 121 -27.16 13.24 10.07
C ASN A 121 -26.74 13.84 8.72
N LYS A 122 -27.24 15.04 8.43
CA LYS A 122 -26.99 15.78 7.18
C LYS A 122 -25.51 16.16 7.02
N GLU A 123 -24.83 16.50 8.11
CA GLU A 123 -23.40 16.87 8.11
C GLU A 123 -22.51 15.72 7.67
N GLN A 124 -22.77 14.50 8.16
CA GLN A 124 -22.05 13.30 7.71
C GLN A 124 -22.35 12.99 6.25
N GLY A 125 -23.59 13.23 5.79
CA GLY A 125 -23.95 13.13 4.38
C GLY A 125 -23.08 14.03 3.50
N LEU A 126 -22.86 15.27 3.91
CA LEU A 126 -21.99 16.21 3.19
C LEU A 126 -20.52 15.77 3.19
N GLU A 127 -20.04 15.25 4.33
CA GLU A 127 -18.68 14.73 4.44
C GLU A 127 -18.48 13.50 3.52
N PHE A 128 -19.46 12.60 3.47
CA PHE A 128 -19.43 11.45 2.56
C PHE A 128 -19.49 11.89 1.10
N ALA A 129 -20.31 12.89 0.77
CA ALA A 129 -20.34 13.46 -0.57
C ALA A 129 -18.96 13.97 -0.99
N LYS A 130 -18.26 14.68 -0.09
CA LYS A 130 -16.88 15.11 -0.30
C LYS A 130 -15.92 13.94 -0.48
N MET A 131 -15.97 12.93 0.39
CA MET A 131 -15.12 11.73 0.30
C MET A 131 -15.31 10.97 -1.02
N LEU A 132 -16.55 10.89 -1.52
CA LEU A 132 -16.85 10.23 -2.79
C LEU A 132 -16.26 10.99 -3.98
N ASN A 133 -16.29 12.33 -3.93
CA ASN A 133 -15.68 13.18 -4.94
C ASN A 133 -14.15 13.12 -4.89
N ASP A 134 -13.56 13.23 -3.69
CA ASP A 134 -12.10 13.21 -3.49
C ASP A 134 -11.49 11.87 -3.89
N SER A 135 -12.23 10.77 -3.67
CA SER A 135 -11.81 9.42 -4.11
C SER A 135 -12.01 9.15 -5.61
N GLY A 136 -12.65 10.06 -6.34
CA GLY A 136 -13.01 9.87 -7.75
C GLY A 136 -14.07 8.79 -7.98
N SER A 137 -14.79 8.36 -6.93
CA SER A 137 -15.93 7.46 -7.07
C SER A 137 -17.09 8.13 -7.79
N VAL A 138 -17.24 9.43 -7.58
CA VAL A 138 -18.10 10.35 -8.33
C VAL A 138 -17.28 11.58 -8.73
N ILE A 139 -17.74 12.35 -9.70
CA ILE A 139 -17.14 13.66 -10.03
C ILE A 139 -18.24 14.71 -9.92
N VAL A 140 -18.04 15.68 -9.04
CA VAL A 140 -18.90 16.87 -8.93
C VAL A 140 -18.34 17.96 -9.85
N PHE A 141 -19.16 18.39 -10.80
CA PHE A 141 -18.86 19.48 -11.74
C PHE A 141 -19.99 20.51 -11.68
N GLY A 142 -19.81 21.54 -10.85
CA GLY A 142 -20.86 22.53 -10.58
C GLY A 142 -22.08 21.87 -9.95
N ASP A 143 -23.25 22.03 -10.59
CA ASP A 143 -24.51 21.41 -10.14
C ASP A 143 -24.72 19.98 -10.67
N VAL A 144 -23.81 19.45 -11.49
CA VAL A 144 -23.92 18.10 -12.06
C VAL A 144 -22.95 17.16 -11.37
N VAL A 145 -23.43 15.98 -10.97
CA VAL A 145 -22.62 14.92 -10.37
C VAL A 145 -22.61 13.71 -11.28
N LEU A 146 -21.43 13.32 -11.77
CA LEU A 146 -21.21 12.11 -12.56
C LEU A 146 -21.01 10.91 -11.63
N LEU A 147 -21.91 9.93 -11.71
CA LEU A 147 -21.94 8.76 -10.83
C LEU A 147 -21.00 7.64 -11.27
N ARG A 148 -20.66 7.61 -12.57
CA ARG A 148 -19.83 6.56 -13.17
C ARG A 148 -18.69 7.15 -14.00
N PRO A 149 -17.69 7.79 -13.36
CA PRO A 149 -16.57 8.42 -14.06
C PRO A 149 -15.82 7.47 -15.01
N HIS A 150 -15.69 6.20 -14.61
CA HIS A 150 -15.03 5.15 -15.41
C HIS A 150 -15.73 4.84 -16.75
N GLN A 151 -17.00 5.22 -16.93
CA GLN A 151 -17.73 5.02 -18.19
C GLN A 151 -17.61 6.23 -19.14
N VAL A 152 -17.03 7.33 -18.67
CA VAL A 152 -16.81 8.53 -19.48
C VAL A 152 -15.67 8.23 -20.43
N LYS A 153 -15.99 8.03 -21.71
CA LYS A 153 -14.98 7.91 -22.77
C LYS A 153 -14.41 9.29 -23.04
N ILE A 154 -13.09 9.40 -23.08
CA ILE A 154 -12.43 10.57 -23.66
C ILE A 154 -12.70 10.48 -25.16
N ALA A 155 -13.47 11.43 -25.70
CA ALA A 155 -13.64 11.53 -27.14
C ALA A 155 -12.27 11.82 -27.77
N PRO A 156 -11.84 11.06 -28.80
CA PRO A 156 -10.63 11.39 -29.52
C PRO A 156 -10.85 12.75 -30.19
N LEU A 157 -10.03 13.73 -29.83
CA LEU A 157 -10.02 15.07 -30.40
C LEU A 157 -9.19 15.11 -31.68
N TRP A 158 -9.39 14.15 -32.62
CA TRP A 158 -8.69 14.11 -33.91
C TRP A 158 -9.53 13.32 -34.92
#